data_AF-A0A834BVP0-F1
#
_entry.id   AF-A0A834BVP0-F1
#
_cell.length_a   1.000
_cell.length_b   1.000
_cell.length_c   1.000
_cell.angle_alpha   90.00
_cell.angle_beta   90.00
_cell.angle_gamma   90.00
#
_symmetry.space_group_name_H-M   'P 1'
#
loop_
_entity.id
_entity.type
_entity.pdbx_description
1 polymer ?
#
loop_
_entity_poly.entity_id
_entity_poly.type
_entity_poly.pdbx_seq_one_letter_code
_entity_poly.pdbx_strand_id
1 'polypeptide(L)'
;MSDTEEVEQVEAVEEEVVVEVEVAPEAAPEPEPEPEPEPEPEPVVEAEPEPEPEPEPEPEEEKPKFKPTAPKIPDGEKVDFDDIQKKRQNKDLMELQGLIDAHFECRKKEEEELIALKERIEKRRAERAEQQRIRAEKDKERQARREEERRIKEESDAKKKAEEDAKKKSAMTSSTYSSHLQRADQKRGGKKETEREKKKKILAARRKQLNIDHLSEDKLKDKITELYDWMRQLESEKFDHMERLKRQKYEVRGGVYPTIKMLIPEPLKLHSGPTHQAALITFYLLSRNVKLVRLKNSLGINGSHFMLL
;
A
#
# COMPACT_ATOMS: atom_id res chain seq x y z
N MET A 1 -68.49 17.52 -13.40
CA MET A 1 -68.21 18.73 -14.18
C MET A 1 -66.72 19.01 -13.98
N SER A 2 -65.76 18.70 -14.83
CA SER A 2 -65.64 18.16 -16.19
C SER A 2 -64.13 17.83 -16.33
N ASP A 3 -63.71 16.64 -16.80
CA ASP A 3 -63.08 16.39 -18.12
C ASP A 3 -62.01 17.44 -18.54
N THR A 4 -60.79 17.14 -19.01
CA THR A 4 -60.37 16.07 -19.96
C THR A 4 -58.83 15.88 -19.97
N GLU A 5 -58.41 14.67 -20.38
CA GLU A 5 -57.16 14.15 -21.00
C GLU A 5 -55.91 15.03 -21.25
N GLU A 6 -54.72 14.44 -21.00
CA GLU A 6 -53.69 14.32 -22.04
C GLU A 6 -52.75 13.10 -21.78
N VAL A 7 -52.46 12.41 -22.89
CA VAL A 7 -51.80 11.11 -23.07
C VAL A 7 -50.41 11.35 -23.67
N GLU A 8 -49.37 10.65 -23.23
CA GLU A 8 -48.24 10.19 -24.09
C GLU A 8 -47.29 9.32 -23.25
N GLN A 9 -47.39 8.00 -23.38
CA GLN A 9 -46.70 7.12 -24.35
C GLN A 9 -45.38 6.57 -23.80
N VAL A 10 -45.43 5.25 -23.64
CA VAL A 10 -44.41 4.36 -23.10
C VAL A 10 -43.55 3.95 -24.28
N GLU A 11 -42.28 4.34 -24.32
CA GLU A 11 -41.34 3.78 -25.30
C GLU A 11 -40.78 2.45 -24.77
N ALA A 12 -41.03 1.43 -25.58
CA ALA A 12 -40.70 0.04 -25.36
C ALA A 12 -39.20 -0.22 -25.52
N VAL A 13 -38.70 -1.10 -24.66
CA VAL A 13 -37.40 -1.77 -24.77
C VAL A 13 -37.58 -2.88 -25.81
N GLU A 14 -36.93 -2.75 -26.97
CA GLU A 14 -36.80 -3.84 -27.94
C GLU A 14 -35.45 -4.55 -27.79
N GLU A 15 -35.55 -5.87 -27.66
CA GLU A 15 -34.50 -6.87 -27.70
C GLU A 15 -33.68 -6.82 -28.98
N GLU A 16 -32.37 -6.99 -28.86
CA GLU A 16 -31.60 -7.71 -29.89
C GLU A 16 -30.68 -8.71 -29.20
N VAL A 17 -31.18 -9.95 -29.08
CA VAL A 17 -30.44 -11.14 -28.66
C VAL A 17 -29.85 -11.76 -29.93
N VAL A 18 -28.55 -11.56 -30.16
CA VAL A 18 -27.81 -12.28 -31.20
C VAL A 18 -27.15 -13.50 -30.56
N VAL A 19 -27.73 -14.67 -30.86
CA VAL A 19 -27.17 -15.99 -30.61
C VAL A 19 -26.28 -16.36 -31.80
N GLU A 20 -24.97 -16.48 -31.60
CA GLU A 20 -24.06 -17.15 -32.54
C GLU A 20 -23.30 -18.30 -31.86
N VAL A 21 -23.81 -19.49 -32.19
CA VAL A 21 -23.24 -20.83 -32.35
C VAL A 21 -21.74 -21.05 -32.08
N GLU A 22 -21.50 -22.14 -31.34
CA GLU A 22 -20.25 -22.84 -31.09
C GLU A 22 -19.37 -23.08 -32.33
N VAL A 23 -18.07 -22.75 -32.21
CA VAL A 23 -17.00 -23.49 -32.89
C VAL A 23 -15.85 -23.68 -31.91
N ALA A 24 -15.65 -24.92 -31.49
CA ALA A 24 -14.50 -25.37 -30.73
C ALA A 24 -13.25 -25.42 -31.61
N PRO A 25 -12.11 -24.82 -31.19
CA PRO A 25 -10.79 -25.23 -31.63
C PRO A 25 -10.16 -26.17 -30.59
N GLU A 26 -10.17 -27.45 -30.94
CA GLU A 26 -9.05 -28.39 -30.91
C GLU A 26 -7.99 -28.22 -29.80
N ALA A 27 -7.96 -29.24 -28.93
CA ALA A 27 -7.03 -29.44 -27.84
C ALA A 27 -5.56 -29.35 -28.29
N ALA A 28 -4.86 -28.32 -27.82
CA ALA A 28 -3.41 -28.37 -27.68
C ALA A 28 -3.07 -29.24 -26.45
N PRO A 29 -2.06 -30.12 -26.52
CA PRO A 29 -1.71 -31.02 -25.43
C PRO A 29 -1.30 -30.22 -24.20
N GLU A 30 -1.91 -30.56 -23.06
CA GLU A 30 -1.47 -30.12 -21.74
C GLU A 30 0.03 -30.41 -21.58
N PRO A 31 0.83 -29.47 -21.04
CA PRO A 31 2.19 -29.79 -20.65
C PRO A 31 2.13 -30.90 -19.60
N GLU A 32 2.84 -32.00 -19.87
CA GLU A 32 3.04 -33.11 -18.94
C GLU A 32 3.35 -32.55 -17.53
N PRO A 33 2.75 -33.11 -16.47
CA PRO A 33 3.09 -32.71 -15.11
C PRO A 33 4.60 -32.94 -14.92
N GLU A 34 5.32 -31.87 -14.59
CA GLU A 34 6.69 -32.00 -14.09
C GLU A 34 6.68 -33.04 -12.96
N PRO A 35 7.64 -33.97 -12.94
CA PRO A 35 7.68 -35.02 -11.94
C PRO A 35 7.64 -34.38 -10.56
N GLU A 36 6.66 -34.78 -9.75
CA GLU A 36 6.62 -34.47 -8.34
C GLU A 36 8.02 -34.71 -7.77
N PRO A 37 8.59 -33.77 -7.00
CA PRO A 37 9.86 -34.01 -6.35
C PRO A 37 9.72 -35.31 -5.56
N GLU A 38 10.54 -36.30 -5.89
CA GLU A 38 10.69 -37.51 -5.09
C GLU A 38 10.74 -37.10 -3.63
N PRO A 39 9.95 -37.73 -2.74
CA PRO A 39 10.01 -37.42 -1.33
C PRO A 39 11.48 -37.52 -0.92
N GLU A 40 12.04 -36.39 -0.47
CA GLU A 40 13.35 -36.38 0.19
C GLU A 40 13.34 -37.55 1.18
N PRO A 41 14.38 -38.40 1.19
CA PRO A 41 14.40 -39.58 2.04
C PRO A 41 14.03 -39.11 3.43
N GLU A 42 12.94 -39.70 3.97
CA GLU A 42 12.55 -39.48 5.35
C GLU A 42 13.83 -39.53 6.17
N PRO A 43 14.09 -38.53 7.03
CA PRO A 43 15.27 -38.58 7.87
C PRO A 43 15.21 -39.96 8.52
N VAL A 44 16.24 -40.77 8.25
CA VAL A 44 16.45 -42.01 8.97
C VAL A 44 16.24 -41.62 10.41
N VAL A 45 15.15 -42.14 10.98
CA VAL A 45 14.88 -42.07 12.40
C VAL A 45 16.07 -42.82 12.98
N GLU A 46 17.15 -42.08 13.21
CA GLU A 46 18.20 -42.47 14.11
C GLU A 46 17.40 -42.72 15.38
N ALA A 47 17.21 -44.02 15.65
CA ALA A 47 16.34 -44.50 16.69
C ALA A 47 16.57 -43.61 17.90
N GLU A 48 15.51 -42.89 18.31
CA GLU A 48 15.47 -42.39 19.67
C GLU A 48 15.96 -43.55 20.53
N PRO A 49 16.98 -43.37 21.39
CA PRO A 49 17.33 -44.43 22.32
C PRO A 49 16.02 -44.83 22.99
N GLU A 50 15.65 -46.11 22.87
CA GLU A 50 14.54 -46.66 23.62
C GLU A 50 14.65 -46.11 25.04
N PRO A 51 13.57 -45.56 25.61
CA PRO A 51 13.61 -45.15 26.99
C PRO A 51 14.14 -46.34 27.78
N GLU A 52 15.26 -46.14 28.50
CA GLU A 52 15.72 -47.12 29.48
C GLU A 52 14.49 -47.54 30.29
N PRO A 53 14.23 -48.85 30.42
CA PRO A 53 13.06 -49.32 31.15
C PRO A 53 13.07 -48.63 32.51
N GLU A 54 11.95 -47.96 32.84
CA GLU A 54 11.69 -47.52 34.21
C GLU A 54 12.08 -48.69 35.13
N PRO A 55 12.87 -48.46 36.18
CA PRO A 55 13.20 -49.52 37.11
C PRO A 55 11.89 -50.13 37.59
N GLU A 56 11.71 -51.44 37.31
CA GLU A 56 10.67 -52.24 37.92
C GLU A 56 10.66 -51.93 39.42
N PRO A 57 9.49 -51.73 40.04
CA PRO A 57 9.43 -51.57 41.49
C PRO A 57 10.10 -52.81 42.09
N GLU A 58 11.19 -52.58 42.84
CA GLU A 58 11.84 -53.62 43.62
C GLU A 58 10.75 -54.40 44.36
N PRO A 59 10.75 -55.75 44.27
CA PRO A 59 9.81 -56.55 45.04
C PRO A 59 10.00 -56.18 46.50
N GLU A 60 8.90 -55.78 47.15
CA GLU A 60 8.83 -55.60 48.60
C GLU A 60 9.55 -56.78 49.26
N GLU A 61 10.76 -56.53 49.78
CA GLU A 61 11.44 -57.50 50.62
C GLU A 61 10.48 -57.82 51.75
N GLU A 62 10.08 -59.09 51.79
CA GLU A 62 9.27 -59.64 52.85
C GLU A 62 9.84 -59.17 54.18
N LYS A 63 9.03 -58.37 54.88
CA LYS A 63 9.19 -58.01 56.29
C LYS A 63 9.92 -59.15 57.02
N PRO A 64 11.13 -58.95 57.57
CA PRO A 64 11.64 -59.90 58.54
C PRO A 64 10.60 -59.91 59.66
N LYS A 65 10.00 -61.08 59.91
CA LYS A 65 9.10 -61.31 61.04
C LYS A 65 9.89 -61.09 62.32
N PHE A 66 10.02 -59.82 62.71
CA PHE A 66 10.63 -59.39 63.95
C PHE A 66 9.65 -59.76 65.05
N LYS A 67 9.90 -60.91 65.69
CA LYS A 67 9.27 -61.22 66.97
C LYS A 67 9.77 -60.16 67.94
N PRO A 68 8.91 -59.30 68.53
CA PRO A 68 9.37 -58.46 69.62
C PRO A 68 9.60 -59.39 70.81
N THR A 69 10.83 -59.83 71.00
CA THR A 69 11.27 -60.29 72.32
C THR A 69 11.10 -59.12 73.26
N ALA A 70 10.17 -59.28 74.20
CA ALA A 70 9.79 -58.30 75.20
C ALA A 70 11.04 -57.61 75.79
N PRO A 71 11.18 -56.29 75.65
CA PRO A 71 12.19 -55.54 76.37
C PRO A 71 11.97 -55.74 77.86
N LYS A 72 12.95 -56.36 78.54
CA LYS A 72 13.03 -56.37 79.99
C LYS A 72 13.19 -54.93 80.44
N ILE A 73 12.12 -54.37 80.99
CA ILE A 73 12.11 -53.11 81.72
C ILE A 73 12.99 -53.33 82.96
N PRO A 74 14.13 -52.62 83.11
CA PRO A 74 14.75 -52.48 84.42
C PRO A 74 13.85 -51.58 85.24
N ASP A 75 13.43 -52.09 86.40
CA ASP A 75 12.57 -51.41 87.36
C ASP A 75 13.07 -50.01 87.74
N GLY A 76 12.15 -49.04 87.71
CA GLY A 76 12.09 -48.05 88.79
C GLY A 76 12.69 -46.66 88.58
N GLU A 77 12.84 -46.16 87.34
CA GLU A 77 13.03 -44.72 87.14
C GLU A 77 11.67 -44.06 86.85
N LYS A 78 11.27 -43.11 87.69
CA LYS A 78 10.01 -42.37 87.54
C LYS A 78 9.94 -41.79 86.13
N VAL A 79 9.09 -42.39 85.30
CA VAL A 79 8.75 -41.88 83.97
C VAL A 79 8.11 -40.51 84.17
N ASP A 80 8.87 -39.46 83.90
CA ASP A 80 8.42 -38.10 84.05
C ASP A 80 7.49 -37.74 82.88
N PHE A 81 6.21 -37.53 83.17
CA PHE A 81 5.19 -37.29 82.14
C PHE A 81 5.46 -36.01 81.35
N ASP A 82 6.09 -35.01 81.98
CA ASP A 82 6.54 -33.79 81.32
C ASP A 82 7.64 -34.07 80.30
N ASP A 83 8.52 -35.04 80.57
CA ASP A 83 9.63 -35.41 79.69
C ASP A 83 9.12 -36.16 78.45
N ILE A 84 8.05 -36.97 78.59
CA ILE A 84 7.35 -37.59 77.44
C ILE A 84 6.71 -36.51 76.56
N GLN A 85 6.01 -35.55 77.16
CA GLN A 85 5.33 -34.50 76.41
C GLN A 85 6.32 -33.61 75.67
N LYS A 86 7.44 -33.25 76.31
CA LYS A 86 8.54 -32.50 75.69
C LYS A 86 9.23 -33.27 74.58
N LYS A 87 9.46 -34.58 74.74
CA LYS A 87 10.01 -35.45 73.69
C LYS A 87 9.08 -35.57 72.48
N ARG A 88 7.76 -35.64 72.70
CA ARG A 88 6.76 -35.60 71.63
C ARG A 88 6.82 -34.26 70.89
N GLN A 89 6.75 -33.14 71.61
CA GLN A 89 6.81 -31.80 70.99
C GLN A 89 8.10 -31.61 70.19
N ASN A 90 9.26 -32.02 70.71
CA ASN A 90 10.52 -31.95 69.98
C ASN A 90 10.52 -32.84 68.73
N LYS A 91 9.94 -34.04 68.79
CA LYS A 91 9.80 -34.91 67.63
C LYS A 91 8.90 -34.27 66.56
N ASP A 92 7.75 -33.75 66.96
CA ASP A 92 6.80 -33.11 66.05
C ASP A 92 7.42 -31.86 65.39
N LEU A 93 8.22 -31.09 66.14
CA LEU A 93 8.97 -29.93 65.60
C LEU A 93 10.06 -30.36 64.62
N MET A 94 10.79 -31.44 64.90
CA MET A 94 11.80 -31.97 63.99
C MET A 94 11.18 -32.54 62.72
N GLU A 95 10.07 -33.28 62.82
CA GLU A 95 9.33 -33.80 61.66
C GLU A 95 8.74 -32.65 60.83
N LEU A 96 8.19 -31.62 61.47
CA LEU A 96 7.69 -30.43 60.77
C LEU A 96 8.81 -29.70 60.03
N GLN A 97 9.98 -29.51 60.64
CA GLN A 97 11.14 -28.93 59.97
C GLN A 97 11.59 -29.78 58.78
N GLY A 98 11.63 -31.11 58.94
CA GLY A 98 11.97 -32.03 57.85
C GLY A 98 10.97 -31.97 56.68
N LEU A 99 9.68 -31.84 56.94
CA LEU A 99 8.65 -31.66 55.91
C LEU A 99 8.79 -30.32 55.18
N ILE A 100 9.10 -29.25 55.91
CA ILE A 100 9.34 -27.92 55.35
C ILE A 100 10.54 -27.98 54.40
N ASP A 101 11.68 -28.52 54.86
CA ASP A 101 12.91 -28.61 54.07
C ASP A 101 12.71 -29.51 52.85
N ALA A 102 12.05 -30.66 53.02
CA ALA A 102 11.72 -31.55 51.91
C ALA A 102 10.83 -30.87 50.86
N HIS A 103 9.85 -30.06 51.27
CA HIS A 103 8.99 -29.35 50.33
C HIS A 103 9.78 -28.29 49.52
N PHE A 104 10.62 -27.51 50.19
CA PHE A 104 11.44 -26.50 49.53
C PHE A 104 12.49 -27.11 48.60
N GLU A 105 13.19 -28.16 49.04
CA GLU A 105 14.19 -28.84 48.22
C GLU A 105 13.54 -29.54 47.02
N CYS A 106 12.36 -30.14 47.19
CA CYS A 106 11.60 -30.73 46.08
C CYS A 106 11.23 -29.64 45.04
N ARG A 107 10.60 -28.54 45.48
CA ARG A 107 10.25 -27.43 44.60
C ARG A 107 11.45 -26.81 43.91
N LYS A 108 12.55 -26.65 44.63
CA LYS A 108 13.78 -26.05 44.11
C LYS A 108 14.36 -26.90 42.99
N LYS A 109 14.43 -28.23 43.18
CA LYS A 109 14.88 -29.15 42.13
C LYS A 109 13.97 -29.13 40.91
N GLU A 110 12.65 -29.19 41.12
CA GLU A 110 11.67 -29.08 40.03
C GLU A 110 11.80 -27.75 39.26
N GLU A 111 12.01 -26.63 39.96
CA GLU A 111 12.19 -25.32 39.36
C GLU A 111 13.51 -25.22 38.57
N GLU A 112 14.61 -25.74 39.12
CA GLU A 112 15.90 -25.82 38.43
C GLU A 112 15.81 -26.67 37.16
N GLU A 113 15.13 -27.82 37.20
CA GLU A 113 14.90 -28.67 36.03
C GLU A 113 14.02 -27.98 34.98
N LEU A 114 12.97 -27.28 35.41
CA LEU A 114 12.10 -26.54 34.52
C LEU A 114 12.84 -25.37 33.85
N ILE A 115 13.71 -24.68 34.58
CA ILE A 115 14.58 -23.63 34.05
C ILE A 115 15.55 -24.23 33.02
N ALA A 116 16.26 -25.32 33.37
CA ALA A 116 17.20 -25.98 32.46
C ALA A 116 16.51 -26.48 31.17
N LEU A 117 15.27 -26.99 31.27
CA LEU A 117 14.49 -27.42 30.12
C LEU A 117 14.09 -26.22 29.23
N LYS A 118 13.62 -25.13 29.84
CA LYS A 118 13.28 -23.89 29.12
C LYS A 118 14.50 -23.31 28.40
N GLU A 119 15.65 -23.25 29.06
CA GLU A 119 16.92 -22.81 28.45
C GLU A 119 17.30 -23.69 27.25
N ARG A 120 17.14 -25.02 27.35
CA ARG A 120 17.40 -25.92 26.21
C ARG A 120 16.43 -25.71 25.05
N ILE A 121 15.16 -25.40 25.32
CA ILE A 121 14.17 -25.08 24.28
C ILE A 121 14.50 -23.73 23.64
N GLU A 122 14.84 -22.72 24.45
CA GLU A 122 15.19 -21.39 23.99
C GLU A 122 16.47 -21.43 23.14
N LYS A 123 17.48 -22.18 23.57
CA LYS A 123 18.70 -22.43 22.77
C LYS A 123 18.37 -23.03 21.40
N ARG A 124 17.54 -24.09 21.35
CA ARG A 124 17.12 -24.70 20.07
C ARG A 124 16.30 -23.74 19.20
N ARG A 125 15.49 -22.85 19.80
CA ARG A 125 14.77 -21.81 19.05
C ARG A 125 15.72 -20.75 18.50
N ALA A 126 16.68 -20.30 19.30
CA ALA A 126 17.70 -19.35 18.88
C ALA A 126 18.55 -19.92 17.75
N GLU A 127 18.99 -21.18 17.83
CA GLU A 127 19.73 -21.87 16.77
C GLU A 127 18.94 -21.94 15.46
N ARG A 128 17.64 -22.29 15.50
CA ARG A 128 16.80 -22.28 14.30
C ARG A 128 16.64 -20.87 13.72
N ALA A 129 16.43 -19.87 14.58
CA ALA A 129 16.32 -18.48 14.16
C ALA A 129 17.63 -17.99 13.53
N GLU A 130 18.78 -18.36 14.09
CA GLU A 130 20.10 -18.04 13.55
C GLU A 130 20.35 -18.73 12.22
N GLN A 131 20.03 -20.02 12.08
CA GLN A 131 20.09 -20.72 10.80
C GLN A 131 19.23 -20.06 9.73
N GLN A 132 18.02 -19.60 10.07
CA GLN A 132 17.16 -18.85 9.16
C GLN A 132 17.78 -17.51 8.77
N ARG A 133 18.38 -16.79 9.73
CA ARG A 133 19.09 -15.53 9.46
C ARG A 133 20.28 -15.74 8.53
N ILE A 134 21.10 -16.77 8.77
CA ILE A 134 22.26 -17.10 7.93
C ILE A 134 21.81 -17.46 6.51
N ARG A 135 20.74 -18.25 6.37
CA ARG A 135 20.16 -18.57 5.04
C ARG A 135 19.67 -17.30 4.34
N ALA A 136 18.88 -16.48 5.02
CA ALA A 136 18.38 -15.22 4.47
C ALA A 136 19.50 -14.23 4.10
N GLU A 137 20.57 -14.16 4.90
CA GLU A 137 21.74 -13.32 4.64
C GLU A 137 22.53 -13.82 3.44
N LYS A 138 22.81 -15.13 3.33
CA LYS A 138 23.44 -15.72 2.15
C LYS A 138 22.61 -15.52 0.88
N ASP A 139 21.28 -15.59 0.97
CA ASP A 139 20.40 -15.35 -0.17
C ASP A 139 20.41 -13.88 -0.58
N LYS A 140 20.37 -12.98 0.40
CA LYS A 140 20.49 -11.55 0.19
C LYS A 140 21.86 -11.17 -0.39
N GLU A 141 22.94 -11.79 0.06
CA GLU A 141 24.28 -11.59 -0.49
C GLU A 141 24.37 -12.08 -1.95
N ARG A 142 23.80 -13.25 -2.26
CA ARG A 142 23.73 -13.75 -3.64
C ARG A 142 22.91 -12.82 -4.54
N GLN A 143 21.84 -12.23 -4.04
CA GLN A 143 21.05 -11.24 -4.78
C GLN A 143 21.84 -9.93 -4.94
N ALA A 144 22.45 -9.43 -3.87
CA ALA A 144 23.26 -8.23 -3.87
C ALA A 144 24.45 -8.34 -4.84
N ARG A 145 25.13 -9.49 -4.91
CA ARG A 145 26.22 -9.72 -5.87
C ARG A 145 25.73 -9.65 -7.33
N ARG A 146 24.57 -10.23 -7.64
CA ARG A 146 23.96 -10.15 -8.99
C ARG A 146 23.50 -8.73 -9.32
N GLU A 147 23.00 -7.98 -8.35
CA GLU A 147 22.61 -6.59 -8.53
C GLU A 147 23.81 -5.66 -8.66
N GLU A 148 24.87 -5.90 -7.90
CA GLU A 148 26.12 -5.14 -7.99
C GLU A 148 26.85 -5.42 -9.30
N GLU A 149 26.91 -6.67 -9.76
CA GLU A 149 27.47 -7.00 -11.08
C GLU A 149 26.67 -6.34 -12.21
N ARG A 150 25.33 -6.35 -12.12
CA ARG A 150 24.48 -5.59 -13.06
C ARG A 150 24.75 -4.09 -12.96
N ARG A 151 24.89 -3.53 -11.75
CA ARG A 151 25.15 -2.11 -11.54
C ARG A 151 26.52 -1.69 -12.08
N ILE A 152 27.56 -2.49 -11.87
CA ILE A 152 28.91 -2.24 -12.41
C ILE A 152 28.90 -2.32 -13.94
N LYS A 153 28.19 -3.31 -14.51
CA LYS A 153 28.03 -3.42 -15.96
C LYS A 153 27.28 -2.20 -16.53
N GLU A 154 26.16 -1.83 -15.93
CA GLU A 154 25.38 -0.64 -16.29
C GLU A 154 26.19 0.66 -16.14
N GLU A 155 27.01 0.79 -15.10
CA GLU A 155 27.89 1.94 -14.88
C GLU A 155 29.03 1.98 -15.93
N SER A 156 29.61 0.83 -16.27
CA SER A 156 30.65 0.74 -17.29
C SER A 156 30.11 1.03 -18.70
N ASP A 157 28.90 0.57 -19.02
CA ASP A 157 28.23 0.84 -20.29
C ASP A 157 27.75 2.30 -20.36
N ALA A 158 27.29 2.87 -19.24
CA ALA A 158 26.97 4.28 -19.14
C ALA A 158 28.22 5.16 -19.30
N LYS A 159 29.36 4.77 -18.70
CA LYS A 159 30.63 5.47 -18.82
C LYS A 159 31.19 5.41 -20.24
N LYS A 160 31.18 4.22 -20.87
CA LYS A 160 31.58 4.05 -22.28
C LYS A 160 30.69 4.87 -23.21
N LYS A 161 29.38 4.87 -22.96
CA LYS A 161 28.43 5.69 -23.74
C LYS A 161 28.68 7.18 -23.55
N ALA A 162 28.91 7.62 -22.31
CA ALA A 162 29.22 9.02 -22.01
C ALA A 162 30.57 9.46 -22.62
N GLU A 163 31.58 8.59 -22.62
CA GLU A 163 32.88 8.85 -23.25
C GLU A 163 32.79 8.86 -24.77
N GLU A 164 32.03 7.92 -25.38
CA GLU A 164 31.74 7.95 -26.81
C GLU A 164 30.93 9.17 -27.21
N ASP A 165 29.92 9.59 -26.43
CA ASP A 165 29.14 10.78 -26.72
C ASP A 165 29.95 12.05 -26.47
N ALA A 166 30.87 12.07 -25.50
CA ALA A 166 31.82 13.17 -25.31
C ALA A 166 32.85 13.23 -26.44
N LYS A 167 33.36 12.08 -26.90
CA LYS A 167 34.29 11.96 -28.03
C LYS A 167 33.62 12.24 -29.37
N LYS A 168 32.37 11.82 -29.56
CA LYS A 168 31.53 12.19 -30.70
C LYS A 168 31.17 13.67 -30.62
N LYS A 169 30.89 14.23 -29.45
CA LYS A 169 30.62 15.67 -29.29
C LYS A 169 31.89 16.51 -29.53
N SER A 170 33.07 16.03 -29.13
CA SER A 170 34.34 16.72 -29.41
C SER A 170 34.78 16.57 -30.87
N ALA A 171 34.44 15.44 -31.53
CA ALA A 171 34.68 15.23 -32.96
C ALA A 171 33.60 15.86 -33.87
N MET A 172 32.37 16.02 -33.37
CA MET A 172 31.19 16.53 -34.05
C MET A 172 30.78 17.91 -33.50
N THR A 173 31.77 18.73 -33.13
CA THR A 173 31.62 20.19 -33.03
C THR A 173 31.62 20.87 -34.40
N SER A 174 31.62 20.11 -35.50
CA SER A 174 31.27 20.61 -36.83
C SER A 174 29.81 20.29 -37.18
N SER A 175 28.99 21.32 -37.04
CA SER A 175 27.69 21.55 -37.69
C SER A 175 26.54 20.54 -37.53
N THR A 176 25.52 20.99 -36.79
CA THR A 176 24.08 20.92 -37.12
C THR A 176 23.32 19.59 -36.95
N TYR A 177 23.96 18.43 -36.70
CA TYR A 177 23.22 17.15 -36.50
C TYR A 177 22.96 16.76 -35.01
N SER A 178 23.17 17.67 -34.07
CA SER A 178 23.23 17.36 -32.62
C SER A 178 21.87 17.30 -31.87
N SER A 179 20.73 17.54 -32.50
CA SER A 179 19.43 17.59 -31.77
C SER A 179 18.74 16.23 -31.59
N HIS A 180 19.06 15.24 -32.44
CA HIS A 180 18.38 13.94 -32.42
C HIS A 180 18.96 12.97 -31.38
N LEU A 181 20.28 12.98 -31.17
CA LEU A 181 20.96 12.05 -30.25
C LEU A 181 20.72 12.40 -28.77
N GLN A 182 20.55 13.69 -28.43
CA GLN A 182 20.27 14.13 -27.05
C GLN A 182 18.90 13.66 -26.53
N ARG A 183 17.92 13.43 -27.43
CA ARG A 183 16.63 12.83 -27.06
C ARG A 183 16.71 11.32 -26.80
N ALA A 184 17.66 10.63 -27.43
CA ALA A 184 17.88 9.19 -27.21
C ALA A 184 18.62 8.92 -25.91
N ASP A 185 19.51 9.82 -25.48
CA ASP A 185 20.28 9.65 -24.25
C ASP A 185 19.44 9.86 -22.97
N GLN A 186 18.45 10.76 -23.01
CA GLN A 186 17.46 10.91 -21.94
C GLN A 186 16.56 9.69 -21.70
N LYS A 187 16.55 8.72 -22.62
CA LYS A 187 15.81 7.45 -22.47
C LYS A 187 16.67 6.30 -21.92
N ARG A 188 18.01 6.39 -21.94
CA ARG A 188 18.91 5.24 -21.64
C ARG A 188 19.57 5.28 -20.26
N GLY A 189 19.55 6.42 -19.56
CA GLY A 189 19.94 6.49 -18.15
C GLY A 189 18.70 6.45 -17.25
N GLY A 190 18.50 5.34 -16.53
CA GLY A 190 17.51 5.12 -15.47
C GLY A 190 16.14 5.73 -15.70
N LYS A 191 15.14 4.93 -16.08
CA LYS A 191 13.76 5.36 -16.39
C LYS A 191 13.31 6.47 -15.45
N LYS A 192 13.46 7.73 -15.88
CA LYS A 192 13.05 8.89 -15.08
C LYS A 192 11.57 8.68 -14.83
N GLU A 193 11.20 8.64 -13.54
CA GLU A 193 9.81 8.41 -13.13
C GLU A 193 8.92 9.34 -13.96
N THR A 194 8.12 8.73 -14.81
CA THR A 194 7.30 9.47 -15.77
C THR A 194 6.32 10.34 -14.99
N GLU A 195 5.83 11.45 -15.57
CA GLU A 195 4.81 12.27 -14.89
C GLU A 195 3.58 11.44 -14.51
N ARG A 196 3.27 10.39 -15.28
CA ARG A 196 2.23 9.41 -14.98
C ARG A 196 2.54 8.59 -13.73
N GLU A 197 3.76 8.10 -13.59
CA GLU A 197 4.22 7.36 -12.41
C GLU A 197 4.27 8.27 -11.18
N LYS A 198 4.81 9.50 -11.30
CA LYS A 198 4.80 10.51 -10.23
C LYS A 198 3.39 10.85 -9.77
N LYS A 199 2.46 11.08 -10.71
CA LYS A 199 1.05 11.32 -10.40
C LYS A 199 0.44 10.13 -9.68
N LYS A 200 0.70 8.91 -10.15
CA LYS A 200 0.21 7.68 -9.49
C LYS A 200 0.77 7.54 -8.08
N LYS A 201 2.06 7.82 -7.88
CA LYS A 201 2.73 7.79 -6.57
C LYS A 201 2.17 8.83 -5.60
N ILE A 202 1.98 10.07 -6.06
CA ILE A 202 1.39 11.15 -5.23
C ILE A 202 -0.06 10.81 -4.87
N LEU A 203 -0.87 10.32 -5.82
CA LEU A 203 -2.26 9.95 -5.55
C LEU A 203 -2.35 8.74 -4.61
N ALA A 204 -1.47 7.75 -4.76
CA ALA A 204 -1.38 6.63 -3.84
C ALA A 204 -0.99 7.08 -2.42
N ALA A 205 -0.03 8.00 -2.30
CA ALA A 205 0.37 8.56 -1.00
C ALA A 205 -0.74 9.39 -0.32
N ARG A 206 -1.59 10.06 -1.11
CA ARG A 206 -2.76 10.80 -0.60
C ARG A 206 -3.93 9.88 -0.24
N ARG A 207 -4.00 8.69 -0.81
CA ARG A 207 -5.09 7.72 -0.56
C ARG A 207 -4.84 7.04 0.78
N LYS A 208 -5.58 7.45 1.80
CA LYS A 208 -5.62 6.74 3.08
C LYS A 208 -6.45 5.47 2.91
N GLN A 209 -5.89 4.31 3.24
CA GLN A 209 -6.64 3.06 3.27
C GLN A 209 -7.72 3.17 4.34
N LEU A 210 -8.95 2.83 3.99
CA LEU A 210 -10.09 2.92 4.87
C LEU A 210 -10.40 1.52 5.41
N ASN A 211 -10.35 1.36 6.73
CA ASN A 211 -10.80 0.15 7.41
C ASN A 211 -12.12 0.47 8.12
N ILE A 212 -13.20 -0.20 7.72
CA ILE A 212 -14.57 0.02 8.24
C ILE A 212 -15.19 -1.22 8.88
N ASP A 213 -14.57 -2.39 8.75
CA ASP A 213 -15.23 -3.68 9.04
C ASP A 213 -15.45 -3.94 10.53
N HIS A 214 -14.75 -3.20 11.39
CA HIS A 214 -14.77 -3.39 12.84
C HIS A 214 -15.08 -2.08 13.61
N LEU A 215 -15.84 -1.17 13.00
CA LEU A 215 -16.23 0.10 13.60
C LEU A 215 -17.68 0.09 14.12
N SER A 216 -17.92 0.75 15.25
CA SER A 216 -19.26 0.96 15.80
C SER A 216 -20.03 2.06 15.03
N GLU A 217 -21.36 2.07 15.12
CA GLU A 217 -22.22 3.00 14.37
C GLU A 217 -21.85 4.47 14.58
N ASP A 218 -21.58 4.89 15.82
CA ASP A 218 -21.20 6.27 16.12
C ASP A 218 -19.85 6.64 15.47
N LYS A 219 -18.88 5.72 15.49
CA LYS A 219 -17.58 5.94 14.85
C LYS A 219 -17.69 5.95 13.32
N LEU A 220 -18.66 5.22 12.75
CA LEU A 220 -18.95 5.28 11.32
C LEU A 220 -19.52 6.65 10.93
N LYS A 221 -20.42 7.22 11.74
CA LYS A 221 -20.96 8.58 11.52
C LYS A 221 -19.87 9.65 11.56
N ASP A 222 -18.95 9.56 12.51
CA ASP A 222 -17.77 10.44 12.56
C ASP A 222 -16.91 10.29 11.30
N LYS A 223 -16.67 9.05 10.85
CA LYS A 223 -15.88 8.78 9.65
C LYS A 223 -16.55 9.28 8.37
N ILE A 224 -17.87 9.18 8.26
CA ILE A 224 -18.66 9.73 7.15
C ILE A 224 -18.47 11.25 7.09
N THR A 225 -18.57 11.91 8.24
CA THR A 225 -18.42 13.38 8.34
C THR A 225 -17.00 13.80 7.94
N GLU A 226 -15.97 13.10 8.43
CA GLU A 226 -14.56 13.35 8.06
C GLU A 226 -14.32 13.18 6.55
N LEU A 227 -14.88 12.12 5.94
CA LEU A 227 -14.74 11.88 4.50
C LEU A 227 -15.50 12.92 3.66
N TYR A 228 -16.66 13.35 4.14
CA TYR A 228 -17.45 14.41 3.50
C TYR A 228 -16.70 15.75 3.52
N ASP A 229 -16.16 16.14 4.66
CA ASP A 229 -15.36 17.36 4.78
C ASP A 229 -14.09 17.29 3.92
N TRP A 230 -13.43 16.14 3.88
CA TRP A 230 -12.28 15.91 3.01
C TRP A 230 -12.62 16.05 1.53
N MET A 231 -13.75 15.48 1.09
CA MET A 231 -14.24 15.64 -0.29
C MET A 231 -14.50 17.11 -0.61
N ARG A 232 -15.21 17.82 0.27
CA ARG A 232 -15.53 19.24 0.12
C ARG A 232 -14.27 20.11 0.04
N GLN A 233 -13.25 19.81 0.83
CA GLN A 233 -11.96 20.50 0.75
C GLN A 233 -11.30 20.31 -0.62
N LEU A 234 -11.24 19.07 -1.13
CA LEU A 234 -10.65 18.77 -2.44
C LEU A 234 -11.40 19.48 -3.59
N GLU A 235 -12.73 19.60 -3.51
CA GLU A 235 -13.53 20.34 -4.47
C GLU A 235 -13.21 21.84 -4.45
N SER A 236 -13.08 22.43 -3.25
CA SER A 236 -12.67 23.83 -3.08
C SER A 236 -11.28 24.08 -3.68
N GLU A 237 -10.29 23.25 -3.37
CA GLU A 237 -8.94 23.37 -3.91
C GLU A 237 -8.93 23.23 -5.45
N LYS A 238 -9.69 22.28 -5.98
CA LYS A 238 -9.86 22.10 -7.43
C LYS A 238 -10.43 23.37 -8.08
N PHE A 239 -11.45 23.99 -7.48
CA PHE A 239 -12.03 25.23 -7.97
C PHE A 239 -11.01 26.36 -8.00
N ASP A 240 -10.27 26.58 -6.92
CA ASP A 240 -9.23 27.61 -6.85
C ASP A 240 -8.13 27.39 -7.90
N HIS A 241 -7.71 26.14 -8.11
CA HIS A 241 -6.76 25.78 -9.16
C HIS A 241 -7.31 26.07 -10.56
N MET A 242 -8.59 25.76 -10.81
CA MET A 242 -9.25 26.05 -12.09
C MET A 242 -9.31 27.55 -12.36
N GLU A 243 -9.71 28.36 -11.38
CA GLU A 243 -9.77 29.82 -11.53
C GLU A 243 -8.38 30.44 -11.69
N ARG A 244 -7.39 29.98 -10.92
CA ARG A 244 -5.99 30.40 -11.10
C ARG A 244 -5.49 30.11 -12.51
N LEU A 245 -5.80 28.93 -13.04
CA LEU A 245 -5.40 28.53 -14.39
C LEU A 245 -6.12 29.36 -15.47
N LYS A 246 -7.37 29.76 -15.27
CA LYS A 246 -8.07 30.71 -16.15
C LYS A 246 -7.38 32.08 -16.15
N ARG A 247 -7.02 32.60 -14.98
CA ARG A 247 -6.28 33.88 -14.85
C ARG A 247 -4.91 33.80 -15.51
N GLN A 248 -4.13 32.76 -15.25
CA GLN A 248 -2.83 32.53 -15.89
C GLN A 248 -2.96 32.43 -17.41
N LYS A 249 -3.98 31.75 -17.93
CA LYS A 249 -4.26 31.71 -19.38
C LYS A 249 -4.54 33.10 -19.94
N TYR A 250 -5.26 33.96 -19.19
CA TYR A 250 -5.50 35.34 -19.59
C TYR A 250 -4.23 36.19 -19.52
N GLU A 251 -3.40 36.05 -18.49
CA GLU A 251 -2.12 36.75 -18.36
C GLU A 251 -1.12 36.34 -19.44
N VAL A 252 -1.01 35.05 -19.75
CA VAL A 252 -0.14 34.55 -20.83
C VAL A 252 -0.65 35.01 -22.19
N ARG A 253 -1.98 35.03 -22.41
CA ARG A 253 -2.58 35.52 -23.66
C ARG A 253 -2.50 37.04 -23.79
N GLY A 254 -2.71 37.76 -22.70
CA GLY A 254 -2.67 39.23 -22.62
C GLY A 254 -1.25 39.79 -22.59
N GLY A 255 -0.27 39.00 -22.14
CA GLY A 255 1.16 39.30 -22.16
C GLY A 255 1.82 39.21 -23.54
N VAL A 256 1.06 38.87 -24.59
CA VAL A 256 1.49 38.96 -25.99
C VAL A 256 1.16 40.33 -26.61
N TYR A 257 0.50 41.24 -25.89
CA TYR A 257 0.41 42.65 -26.30
C TYR A 257 1.45 43.46 -25.51
N PRO A 258 2.53 43.94 -26.14
CA PRO A 258 3.41 44.90 -25.49
C PRO A 258 2.61 46.20 -25.33
N THR A 259 2.64 46.77 -24.12
CA THR A 259 2.63 48.23 -23.96
C THR A 259 1.46 48.99 -24.60
N ILE A 260 0.20 48.70 -24.24
CA ILE A 260 -0.89 49.69 -24.38
C ILE A 260 -1.72 49.72 -23.09
N LYS A 261 -1.05 50.08 -21.99
CA LYS A 261 -1.72 50.48 -20.73
C LYS A 261 -1.16 51.79 -20.18
N MET A 262 -0.71 52.66 -21.08
CA MET A 262 -0.32 54.05 -20.80
C MET A 262 -0.90 54.96 -21.89
N LEU A 263 -2.22 54.98 -22.02
CA LEU A 263 -2.91 56.11 -22.65
C LEU A 263 -4.31 56.19 -22.06
N ILE A 264 -4.39 56.70 -20.84
CA ILE A 264 -5.58 57.41 -20.38
C ILE A 264 -5.50 58.76 -21.13
N PRO A 265 -6.37 59.05 -22.11
CA PRO A 265 -6.47 60.41 -22.61
C PRO A 265 -7.24 61.22 -21.57
N GLU A 266 -6.62 62.27 -21.07
CA GLU A 266 -7.34 63.34 -20.36
C GLU A 266 -8.56 63.80 -21.20
N PRO A 267 -9.68 64.17 -20.56
CA PRO A 267 -10.84 64.64 -21.29
C PRO A 267 -10.54 66.00 -21.93
N LEU A 268 -10.23 66.01 -23.23
CA LEU A 268 -10.12 67.22 -24.02
C LEU A 268 -11.50 67.91 -24.10
N LYS A 269 -11.52 69.14 -23.60
CA LYS A 269 -12.66 70.07 -23.65
C LYS A 269 -13.16 70.24 -25.09
N LEU A 270 -14.42 69.89 -25.29
CA LEU A 270 -15.23 70.20 -26.47
C LEU A 270 -15.09 71.69 -26.86
N HIS A 271 -14.59 71.94 -28.06
CA HIS A 271 -14.89 73.17 -28.79
C HIS A 271 -15.60 72.83 -30.10
N SER A 272 -16.71 73.54 -30.29
CA SER A 272 -17.72 73.43 -31.33
C SER A 272 -17.22 73.69 -32.75
N GLY A 273 -17.67 72.90 -33.71
CA GLY A 273 -17.60 73.21 -35.14
C GLY A 273 -18.57 72.37 -35.98
N PRO A 274 -19.47 72.97 -36.78
CA PRO A 274 -20.54 72.28 -37.48
C PRO A 274 -20.07 71.74 -38.83
N THR A 275 -19.15 70.76 -38.84
CA THR A 275 -18.77 70.05 -40.07
C THR A 275 -18.56 68.55 -39.89
N HIS A 276 -18.49 68.05 -38.65
CA HIS A 276 -18.25 66.63 -38.39
C HIS A 276 -19.52 65.75 -38.31
N GLN A 277 -20.72 66.35 -38.14
CA GLN A 277 -21.97 65.58 -38.09
C GLN A 277 -22.45 65.11 -39.47
N ALA A 278 -22.16 65.86 -40.54
CA ALA A 278 -22.56 65.48 -41.90
C ALA A 278 -21.79 64.25 -42.43
N ALA A 279 -20.53 64.07 -42.00
CA ALA A 279 -19.70 62.94 -42.39
C ALA A 279 -20.12 61.62 -41.70
N LEU A 280 -20.63 61.69 -40.47
CA LEU A 280 -21.08 60.50 -39.74
C LEU A 280 -22.43 59.98 -40.25
N ILE A 281 -23.34 60.86 -40.67
CA ILE A 281 -24.65 60.47 -41.21
C ILE A 281 -24.53 59.82 -42.60
N THR A 282 -23.63 60.33 -43.45
CA THR A 282 -23.37 59.77 -44.79
C THR A 282 -22.69 58.39 -44.73
N PHE A 283 -21.75 58.18 -43.79
CA PHE A 283 -21.11 56.88 -43.60
C PHE A 283 -22.09 55.81 -43.05
N TYR A 284 -23.04 56.22 -42.22
CA TYR A 284 -24.05 55.34 -41.64
C TYR A 284 -25.11 54.88 -42.67
N LEU A 285 -25.50 55.75 -43.61
CA LEU A 285 -26.45 55.43 -44.69
C LEU A 285 -25.83 54.52 -45.76
N LEU A 286 -24.55 54.71 -46.10
CA LEU A 286 -23.84 53.84 -47.05
C LEU A 286 -23.63 52.43 -46.47
N SER A 287 -23.29 52.33 -45.19
CA SER A 287 -23.09 51.05 -44.50
C SER A 287 -24.39 50.25 -44.32
N ARG A 288 -25.54 50.92 -44.16
CA ARG A 288 -26.86 50.25 -44.07
C ARG A 288 -27.31 49.67 -45.41
N ASN A 289 -27.06 50.35 -46.53
CA ASN A 289 -27.43 49.86 -47.86
C ASN A 289 -26.61 48.63 -48.28
N VAL A 290 -25.32 48.58 -47.95
CA VAL A 290 -24.47 47.40 -48.24
C VAL A 290 -24.90 46.18 -47.42
N LYS A 291 -25.37 46.38 -46.18
CA LYS A 291 -25.89 45.30 -45.32
C LYS A 291 -27.23 44.74 -45.82
N LEU A 292 -28.09 45.59 -46.39
CA LEU A 292 -29.39 45.18 -46.93
C LEU A 292 -29.27 44.37 -48.24
N VAL A 293 -28.31 44.74 -49.10
CA VAL A 293 -28.00 44.00 -50.35
C VAL A 293 -27.39 42.63 -50.04
N ARG A 294 -26.52 42.54 -49.02
CA ARG A 294 -25.90 41.28 -48.61
C ARG A 294 -26.88 40.32 -47.91
N LEU A 295 -27.90 40.86 -47.20
CA LEU A 295 -28.96 40.04 -46.60
C LEU A 295 -29.92 39.46 -47.65
N LYS A 296 -30.26 40.23 -48.70
CA LYS A 296 -31.10 39.75 -49.80
C LYS A 296 -30.45 38.63 -50.61
N ASN A 297 -29.14 38.69 -50.86
CA ASN A 297 -28.40 37.63 -51.56
C ASN A 297 -28.21 36.36 -50.72
N SER A 298 -28.29 36.44 -49.38
CA SER A 298 -28.14 35.30 -48.47
C SER A 298 -29.42 34.49 -48.27
N LEU A 299 -30.58 35.02 -48.65
CA LEU A 299 -31.90 34.42 -48.39
C LEU A 299 -32.51 33.73 -49.62
N GLY A 300 -31.78 33.62 -50.75
CA GLY A 300 -32.19 32.79 -51.89
C GLY A 300 -33.55 33.15 -52.51
N ILE A 301 -33.98 34.42 -52.45
CA ILE A 301 -35.24 34.86 -53.05
C ILE A 301 -34.98 35.23 -54.53
N ASN A 302 -35.03 34.21 -55.38
CA ASN A 302 -35.19 34.38 -56.83
C ASN A 302 -36.68 34.54 -57.16
N GLY A 303 -37.02 35.50 -58.01
CA GLY A 303 -38.36 35.70 -58.58
C GLY A 303 -38.93 37.07 -58.23
N SER A 304 -38.84 38.07 -59.12
CA SER A 304 -39.74 38.25 -60.26
C SER A 304 -41.22 38.27 -59.85
N HIS A 305 -41.72 39.42 -59.41
CA HIS A 305 -43.00 39.93 -59.92
C HIS A 305 -43.09 41.43 -59.72
N PHE A 306 -42.79 42.13 -60.81
CA PHE A 306 -43.25 43.49 -61.07
C PHE A 306 -44.58 43.32 -61.83
N MET A 307 -45.71 43.76 -61.25
CA MET A 307 -47.02 44.03 -61.88
C MET A 307 -47.99 44.36 -60.74
N LEU A 308 -48.34 45.63 -60.52
CA LEU A 308 -49.45 46.38 -61.15
C LEU A 308 -50.79 46.17 -60.42
N LEU A 309 -51.33 47.32 -59.97
CA LEU A 309 -52.52 47.60 -59.15
C LEU A 309 -52.37 47.40 -57.65
#